data_AF-A0A843I1S7-F1
#
_entry.id   AF-A0A843I1S7-F1
#
_cell.length_a   1.000
_cell.length_b   1.000
_cell.length_c   1.000
_cell.angle_alpha   90.00
_cell.angle_beta   90.00
_cell.angle_gamma   90.00
#
_symmetry.space_group_name_H-M   'P 1'
#
loop_
_entity.id
_entity.type
_entity.pdbx_description
1 polymer ?
#
loop_
_entity_poly.entity_id
_entity_poly.type
_entity_poly.pdbx_seq_one_letter_code
_entity_poly.pdbx_strand_id
1 'polypeptide(L)'
;VHVTDYSNASRTMLFNINKLKWDMELLELFNIPEEILPEVRPSSEIYGYTNVLGKEVPISSDIGDQQAALFGQVCFNEGETKATYGTGTFILMNTGNERKDIEGLLTTIAWNIRGSTSYALEGSVFTTGAALQWAKDNLGIAKNYEEMEKLASSVNNNELVYFVPALTGLGAPYWDPHARGIIIGITRNTTGAHILRALFESIAFQTKDIIDLMQSIVGKKVEELKVDGGSTKSNFLLQLLADILGIKILRPKNTETTSMGAAFLAGLTVDLWKLNDIKALWSVDTYFLPKIESEKREFLYNKWKEAVKRSMSWI
;
A
#
# COMPACT_ATOMS: atom_id res chain seq x y z
N VAL A 1 11.48 -7.39 28.57
CA VAL A 1 10.10 -7.73 28.12
C VAL A 1 10.24 -8.33 26.73
N HIS A 2 9.71 -9.52 26.49
CA HIS A 2 9.73 -10.19 25.18
C HIS A 2 8.30 -10.24 24.63
N VAL A 3 7.93 -9.21 23.88
CA VAL A 3 6.56 -8.99 23.39
C VAL A 3 6.58 -8.56 21.92
N THR A 4 5.44 -8.77 21.25
CA THR A 4 5.13 -8.23 19.91
C THR A 4 3.66 -7.81 19.88
N ASP A 5 3.27 -6.91 18.99
CA ASP A 5 1.86 -6.59 18.80
C ASP A 5 1.13 -7.57 17.85
N TYR A 6 -0.21 -7.50 17.84
CA TYR A 6 -1.06 -8.30 16.96
C TYR A 6 -0.81 -8.05 15.47
N SER A 7 -0.48 -6.82 15.06
CA SER A 7 -0.23 -6.51 13.65
C SER A 7 1.04 -7.20 13.17
N ASN A 8 2.16 -7.10 13.91
CA ASN A 8 3.41 -7.81 13.60
C ASN A 8 3.23 -9.33 13.70
N ALA A 9 2.59 -9.84 14.76
CA ALA A 9 2.35 -11.28 14.92
C ALA A 9 1.58 -11.87 13.72
N SER A 10 0.58 -11.13 13.19
CA SER A 10 -0.21 -11.57 12.04
C SER A 10 0.60 -11.78 10.75
N ARG A 11 1.83 -11.27 10.68
CA ARG A 11 2.71 -11.37 9.49
C ARG A 11 3.67 -12.55 9.53
N THR A 12 3.68 -13.31 10.63
CA THR A 12 4.62 -14.42 10.85
C THR A 12 4.21 -15.71 10.16
N MET A 13 2.95 -15.84 9.71
CA MET A 13 2.33 -17.11 9.30
C MET A 13 2.18 -18.13 10.46
N LEU A 14 2.47 -17.74 11.71
CA LEU A 14 2.35 -18.60 12.90
C LEU A 14 1.22 -18.18 13.84
N PHE A 15 0.62 -17.02 13.59
CA PHE A 15 -0.39 -16.42 14.46
C PHE A 15 -1.80 -16.60 13.89
N ASN A 16 -2.70 -17.17 14.69
CA ASN A 16 -4.10 -17.32 14.31
C ASN A 16 -4.84 -15.98 14.49
N ILE A 17 -5.08 -15.28 13.37
CA ILE A 17 -5.71 -13.96 13.40
C ILE A 17 -7.17 -13.95 13.86
N ASN A 18 -7.84 -15.11 13.95
CA ASN A 18 -9.21 -15.21 14.48
C ASN A 18 -9.21 -15.45 15.99
N LYS A 19 -8.38 -16.40 16.45
CA LYS A 19 -8.26 -16.75 17.88
C LYS A 19 -7.37 -15.78 18.66
N LEU A 20 -6.62 -14.93 17.96
CA LEU A 20 -5.68 -13.97 18.52
C LEU A 20 -4.61 -14.61 19.42
N LYS A 21 -4.04 -15.73 18.96
CA LYS A 21 -2.96 -16.45 19.63
C LYS A 21 -2.07 -17.20 18.64
N TRP A 22 -0.88 -17.59 19.07
CA TRP A 22 -0.02 -18.52 18.31
C TRP A 22 -0.77 -19.82 18.00
N ASP A 23 -0.59 -20.32 16.77
CA ASP A 23 -1.30 -21.48 16.26
C ASP A 23 -0.46 -22.75 16.38
N MET A 24 -0.83 -23.63 17.31
CA MET A 24 -0.06 -24.84 17.62
C MET A 24 0.11 -25.78 16.42
N GLU A 25 -0.87 -25.85 15.51
CA GLU A 25 -0.77 -26.71 14.33
C GLU A 25 0.29 -26.17 13.36
N LEU A 26 0.37 -24.85 13.20
CA LEU A 26 1.40 -24.20 12.38
C LEU A 26 2.78 -24.29 13.04
N LEU A 27 2.87 -24.15 14.36
CA LEU A 27 4.13 -24.35 15.08
C LEU A 27 4.66 -25.77 14.93
N GLU A 28 3.80 -26.79 15.06
CA GLU A 28 4.17 -28.18 14.82
C GLU A 28 4.61 -28.41 13.37
N LEU A 29 3.85 -27.89 12.40
CA LEU A 29 4.15 -28.02 10.97
C LEU A 29 5.54 -27.47 10.61
N PHE A 30 5.92 -26.32 11.17
CA PHE A 30 7.22 -25.69 10.91
C PHE A 30 8.31 -26.10 11.90
N ASN A 31 8.00 -27.01 12.85
CA ASN A 31 8.90 -27.47 13.90
C ASN A 31 9.49 -26.29 14.72
N ILE A 32 8.62 -25.38 15.16
CA ILE A 32 8.97 -24.19 15.93
C ILE A 32 8.57 -24.36 17.40
N PRO A 33 9.50 -24.30 18.35
CA PRO A 33 9.18 -24.35 19.77
C PRO A 33 8.36 -23.14 20.22
N GLU A 34 7.35 -23.34 21.08
CA GLU A 34 6.50 -22.23 21.57
C GLU A 34 7.31 -21.27 22.46
N GLU A 35 8.28 -21.78 23.22
CA GLU A 35 9.05 -21.02 24.21
C GLU A 35 9.93 -19.91 23.62
N ILE A 36 10.19 -19.92 22.30
CA ILE A 36 10.95 -18.84 21.65
C ILE A 36 10.06 -17.66 21.24
N LEU A 37 8.74 -17.86 21.23
CA LEU A 37 7.79 -16.86 20.74
C LEU A 37 7.55 -15.76 21.79
N PRO A 38 7.45 -14.49 21.37
CA PRO A 38 7.07 -13.42 22.28
C PRO A 38 5.61 -13.54 22.73
N GLU A 39 5.28 -12.92 23.86
CA GLU A 39 3.89 -12.69 24.25
C GLU A 39 3.26 -11.66 23.31
N VAL A 40 2.09 -11.98 22.74
CA VAL A 40 1.40 -11.08 21.80
C VAL A 40 0.47 -10.13 22.56
N ARG A 41 0.63 -8.82 22.37
CA ARG A 41 -0.07 -7.77 23.12
C ARG A 41 -0.78 -6.74 22.22
N PRO A 42 -1.70 -5.92 22.75
CA PRO A 42 -2.30 -4.83 22.02
C PRO A 42 -1.28 -3.86 21.42
N SER A 43 -1.59 -3.27 20.27
CA SER A 43 -0.74 -2.26 19.60
C SER A 43 -0.66 -0.93 20.38
N SER A 44 -1.52 -0.76 21.39
CA SER A 44 -1.60 0.40 22.29
C SER A 44 -1.71 -0.09 23.74
N GLU A 45 -0.56 -0.34 24.36
CA GLU A 45 -0.39 -0.76 25.76
C GLU A 45 1.00 -0.35 26.27
N ILE A 46 1.14 -0.03 27.56
CA ILE A 46 2.47 0.16 28.18
C ILE A 46 3.11 -1.22 28.39
N TYR A 47 4.04 -1.60 27.52
CA TYR A 47 4.76 -2.88 27.62
C TYR A 47 5.84 -2.86 28.70
N GLY A 48 6.38 -1.67 28.98
CA GLY A 48 7.45 -1.46 29.93
C GLY A 48 8.01 -0.05 29.82
N TYR A 49 9.13 0.19 30.49
CA TYR A 49 9.79 1.48 30.56
C TYR A 49 11.25 1.35 30.15
N THR A 50 11.77 2.40 29.51
CA THR A 50 13.19 2.55 29.18
C THR A 50 13.72 3.85 29.76
N ASN A 51 15.04 4.02 29.80
CA ASN A 51 15.67 5.26 30.21
C ASN A 51 16.18 6.02 28.97
N VAL A 52 15.67 7.24 28.75
CA VAL A 52 16.14 8.15 27.70
C VAL A 52 16.60 9.44 28.37
N LEU A 53 17.89 9.75 28.24
CA LEU A 53 18.50 10.97 28.81
C LEU A 53 18.24 11.14 30.32
N GLY A 54 18.29 10.04 31.08
CA GLY A 54 18.07 10.06 32.53
C GLY A 54 16.60 10.08 32.95
N LYS A 55 15.65 10.08 32.00
CA LYS A 55 14.21 10.02 32.27
C LYS A 55 13.64 8.66 31.93
N GLU A 56 12.78 8.16 32.80
CA GLU A 56 11.98 6.99 32.52
C GLU A 56 10.90 7.34 31.49
N VAL A 57 10.86 6.59 30.38
CA VAL A 57 9.96 6.80 29.26
C VAL A 57 9.20 5.49 28.99
N PRO A 58 7.86 5.51 28.92
CA PRO A 58 7.09 4.31 28.61
C PRO A 58 7.30 3.90 27.15
N ILE A 59 7.45 2.60 26.93
CA ILE A 59 7.32 1.98 25.61
C ILE A 59 5.86 1.56 25.48
N SER A 60 5.08 2.33 24.71
CA SER A 60 3.62 2.29 24.76
C SER A 60 2.91 2.03 23.42
N SER A 61 3.65 1.71 22.36
CA SER A 61 3.10 1.22 21.10
C SER A 61 4.10 0.33 20.35
N ASP A 62 3.55 -0.67 19.68
CA ASP A 62 4.21 -1.53 18.72
C ASP A 62 3.19 -1.81 17.61
N ILE A 63 3.61 -1.66 16.36
CA ILE A 63 2.75 -1.80 15.19
C ILE A 63 3.61 -2.00 13.95
N GLY A 64 3.20 -2.92 13.07
CA GLY A 64 3.81 -3.12 11.76
C GLY A 64 3.78 -1.84 10.93
N ASP A 65 4.81 -1.59 10.12
CA ASP A 65 5.01 -0.33 9.42
C ASP A 65 3.83 0.09 8.53
N GLN A 66 3.26 -0.85 7.77
CA GLN A 66 2.14 -0.59 6.87
C GLN A 66 0.84 -0.29 7.63
N GLN A 67 0.61 -1.00 8.73
CA GLN A 67 -0.49 -0.76 9.65
C GLN A 67 -0.33 0.56 10.39
N ALA A 68 0.91 0.92 10.76
CA ALA A 68 1.24 2.21 11.34
C ALA A 68 0.94 3.34 10.36
N ALA A 69 1.32 3.19 9.08
CA ALA A 69 0.96 4.14 8.04
C ALA A 69 -0.57 4.25 7.84
N LEU A 70 -1.31 3.12 7.92
CA LEU A 70 -2.78 3.13 7.90
C LEU A 70 -3.36 3.92 9.08
N PHE A 71 -2.82 3.74 10.27
CA PHE A 71 -3.23 4.48 11.46
C PHE A 71 -2.86 5.97 11.39
N GLY A 72 -1.64 6.28 10.93
CA GLY A 72 -1.13 7.64 10.75
C GLY A 72 -1.90 8.42 9.69
N GLN A 73 -2.40 7.74 8.65
CA GLN A 73 -3.32 8.31 7.66
C GLN A 73 -4.75 8.48 8.20
N VAL A 74 -4.97 8.23 9.49
CA VAL A 74 -6.28 8.32 10.16
C VAL A 74 -7.37 7.50 9.47
N CYS A 75 -7.01 6.33 8.93
CA CYS A 75 -7.94 5.37 8.32
C CYS A 75 -8.61 4.51 9.40
N PHE A 76 -9.37 5.14 10.30
CA PHE A 76 -9.99 4.47 11.45
C PHE A 76 -11.32 3.78 11.12
N ASN A 77 -11.95 4.14 10.01
CA ASN A 77 -13.25 3.61 9.63
C ASN A 77 -13.15 2.57 8.51
N GLU A 78 -14.11 1.64 8.47
CA GLU A 78 -14.21 0.63 7.40
C GLU A 78 -14.28 1.28 6.01
N GLY A 79 -13.44 0.80 5.09
CA GLY A 79 -13.30 1.28 3.72
C GLY A 79 -12.28 2.41 3.56
N GLU A 80 -11.84 3.05 4.64
CA GLU A 80 -10.75 4.03 4.57
C GLU A 80 -9.45 3.31 4.19
N THR A 81 -8.82 3.82 3.13
CA THR A 81 -7.74 3.13 2.43
C THR A 81 -6.54 4.04 2.27
N LYS A 82 -5.35 3.48 2.45
CA LYS A 82 -4.08 4.15 2.11
C LYS A 82 -3.27 3.36 1.11
N ALA A 83 -2.39 4.04 0.39
CA ALA A 83 -1.37 3.43 -0.46
C ALA A 83 0.00 4.10 -0.24
N THR A 84 0.99 3.28 0.12
CA THR A 84 2.38 3.71 0.29
C THR A 84 3.15 3.41 -0.98
N TYR A 85 3.70 4.43 -1.64
CA TYR A 85 4.46 4.30 -2.90
C TYR A 85 5.96 4.45 -2.65
N GLY A 86 6.67 3.32 -2.68
CA GLY A 86 8.13 3.23 -2.61
C GLY A 86 8.67 2.31 -3.70
N THR A 87 9.66 1.47 -3.38
CA THR A 87 10.17 0.45 -4.30
C THR A 87 9.07 -0.48 -4.81
N GLY A 88 8.21 -0.93 -3.90
CA GLY A 88 6.88 -1.49 -4.20
C GLY A 88 5.77 -0.55 -3.72
N THR A 89 4.53 -0.96 -3.96
CA THR A 89 3.34 -0.25 -3.45
C THR A 89 2.56 -1.18 -2.53
N PHE A 90 2.27 -0.69 -1.33
CA PHE A 90 1.46 -1.40 -0.32
C PHE A 90 0.16 -0.64 -0.09
N ILE A 91 -0.95 -1.32 -0.35
CA ILE A 91 -2.29 -0.76 -0.26
C ILE A 91 -3.00 -1.48 0.87
N LEU A 92 -3.49 -0.73 1.85
CA LEU A 92 -4.21 -1.28 2.98
C LEU A 92 -5.57 -0.60 3.12
N MET A 93 -6.61 -1.41 3.31
CA MET A 93 -7.97 -0.97 3.58
C MET A 93 -8.41 -1.48 4.95
N ASN A 94 -8.87 -0.58 5.82
CA ASN A 94 -9.46 -0.95 7.09
C ASN A 94 -10.81 -1.67 6.85
N THR A 95 -11.02 -2.85 7.43
CA THR A 95 -12.27 -3.62 7.31
C THR A 95 -13.11 -3.60 8.58
N GLY A 96 -12.78 -2.74 9.54
CA GLY A 96 -13.43 -2.63 10.83
C GLY A 96 -13.07 -3.81 11.75
N ASN A 97 -14.01 -4.19 12.60
CA ASN A 97 -13.83 -5.27 13.57
C ASN A 97 -14.13 -6.67 12.98
N GLU A 98 -14.57 -6.74 11.73
CA GLU A 98 -14.88 -7.99 11.05
C GLU A 98 -13.73 -8.39 10.12
N ARG A 99 -13.29 -9.63 10.27
CA ARG A 99 -12.37 -10.27 9.34
C ARG A 99 -13.07 -10.46 8.00
N LYS A 100 -12.44 -10.00 6.92
CA LYS A 100 -12.87 -10.26 5.55
C LYS A 100 -11.76 -10.99 4.82
N ASP A 101 -12.09 -12.08 4.15
CA ASP A 101 -11.16 -12.87 3.35
C ASP A 101 -11.53 -12.77 1.88
N ILE A 102 -10.51 -12.63 1.02
CA ILE A 102 -10.69 -12.71 -0.42
C ILE A 102 -9.42 -13.27 -1.07
N GLU A 103 -9.60 -14.15 -2.05
CA GLU A 103 -8.50 -14.65 -2.85
C GLU A 103 -7.78 -13.50 -3.56
N GLY A 104 -6.45 -13.56 -3.58
CA GLY A 104 -5.62 -12.55 -4.24
C GLY A 104 -5.13 -11.42 -3.32
N LEU A 105 -5.71 -11.24 -2.13
CA LEU A 105 -5.24 -10.29 -1.11
C LEU A 105 -4.85 -11.00 0.18
N LEU A 106 -4.08 -10.30 1.02
CA LEU A 106 -3.78 -10.75 2.37
C LEU A 106 -4.83 -10.20 3.34
N THR A 107 -5.36 -11.07 4.20
CA THR A 107 -6.14 -10.66 5.35
C THR A 107 -5.22 -10.56 6.56
N THR A 108 -5.22 -9.41 7.23
CA THR A 108 -4.27 -9.09 8.30
C THR A 108 -4.95 -8.36 9.45
N ILE A 109 -4.28 -8.30 10.60
CA ILE A 109 -4.69 -7.42 11.69
C ILE A 109 -4.13 -6.01 11.40
N ALA A 110 -4.99 -5.00 11.50
CA ALA A 110 -4.60 -3.60 11.42
C ALA A 110 -3.99 -3.14 12.75
N TRP A 111 -4.72 -3.30 13.85
CA TRP A 111 -4.26 -2.99 15.20
C TRP A 111 -5.21 -3.57 16.24
N ASN A 112 -4.77 -3.66 17.49
CA ASN A 112 -5.65 -3.82 18.63
C ASN A 112 -5.48 -2.64 19.59
N ILE A 113 -6.58 -1.97 19.90
CA ILE A 113 -6.60 -0.83 20.83
C ILE A 113 -7.62 -1.14 21.92
N ARG A 114 -7.16 -1.19 23.18
CA ARG A 114 -8.01 -1.43 24.36
C ARG A 114 -8.92 -2.67 24.21
N GLY A 115 -8.39 -3.75 23.63
CA GLY A 115 -9.11 -5.02 23.43
C GLY A 115 -9.98 -5.07 22.16
N SER A 116 -10.11 -3.97 21.42
CA SER A 116 -10.83 -3.94 20.13
C SER A 116 -9.85 -4.16 18.98
N THR A 117 -9.98 -5.29 18.28
CA THR A 117 -9.18 -5.62 17.10
C THR A 117 -9.84 -5.05 15.85
N SER A 118 -9.07 -4.28 15.07
CA SER A 118 -9.42 -3.91 13.70
C SER A 118 -8.62 -4.77 12.72
N TYR A 119 -9.26 -5.18 11.63
CA TYR A 119 -8.65 -5.94 10.55
C TYR A 119 -8.40 -5.04 9.33
N ALA A 120 -7.55 -5.53 8.44
CA ALA A 120 -7.31 -4.91 7.15
C ALA A 120 -7.19 -5.96 6.04
N LEU A 121 -7.50 -5.53 4.83
CA LEU A 121 -7.05 -6.18 3.61
C LEU A 121 -5.79 -5.48 3.12
N GLU A 122 -4.84 -6.25 2.65
CA GLU A 122 -3.57 -5.77 2.12
C GLU A 122 -3.31 -6.34 0.73
N GLY A 123 -2.97 -5.46 -0.20
CA GLY A 123 -2.45 -5.81 -1.51
C GLY A 123 -1.07 -5.18 -1.71
N SER A 124 -0.13 -5.99 -2.19
CA SER A 124 1.24 -5.57 -2.48
C SER A 124 1.56 -5.68 -3.97
N VAL A 125 2.03 -4.58 -4.55
CA VAL A 125 2.58 -4.51 -5.90
C VAL A 125 4.11 -4.45 -5.78
N PHE A 126 4.81 -5.50 -6.20
CA PHE A 126 6.25 -5.61 -5.99
C PHE A 126 7.07 -4.60 -6.81
N THR A 127 6.60 -4.24 -8.00
CA THR A 127 7.37 -3.45 -8.97
C THR A 127 6.65 -2.15 -9.33
N THR A 128 6.82 -1.11 -8.51
CA THR A 128 6.36 0.26 -8.82
C THR A 128 7.55 1.21 -8.91
N GLY A 129 8.09 1.66 -7.78
CA GLY A 129 9.33 2.46 -7.76
C GLY A 129 10.54 1.70 -8.32
N ALA A 130 10.61 0.37 -8.09
CA ALA A 130 11.62 -0.49 -8.70
C ALA A 130 11.56 -0.47 -10.23
N ALA A 131 10.35 -0.36 -10.81
CA ALA A 131 10.19 -0.30 -12.26
C ALA A 131 10.65 1.06 -12.82
N LEU A 132 10.38 2.16 -12.10
CA LEU A 132 10.93 3.48 -12.42
C LEU A 132 12.46 3.48 -12.32
N GLN A 133 13.01 2.88 -11.26
CA GLN A 133 14.45 2.75 -11.09
C GLN A 133 15.08 1.93 -12.21
N TRP A 134 14.50 0.77 -12.53
CA TRP A 134 14.94 -0.06 -13.64
C TRP A 134 14.94 0.71 -14.96
N ALA A 135 13.88 1.46 -15.25
CA ALA A 135 13.79 2.25 -16.48
C ALA A 135 14.86 3.35 -16.55
N LYS A 136 15.08 4.07 -15.45
CA LYS A 136 16.13 5.09 -15.32
C LYS A 136 17.53 4.50 -15.57
N ASP A 137 17.80 3.34 -14.95
CA ASP A 137 19.13 2.75 -14.95
C ASP A 137 19.42 1.96 -16.25
N ASN A 138 18.40 1.44 -16.94
CA ASN A 138 18.60 0.45 -18.02
C ASN A 138 18.04 0.86 -19.40
N LEU A 139 17.02 1.72 -19.49
CA LEU A 139 16.44 2.08 -20.80
C LEU A 139 17.20 3.19 -21.52
N GLY A 140 18.01 3.98 -20.80
CA GLY A 140 18.74 5.11 -21.38
C GLY A 140 17.86 6.25 -21.91
N ILE A 141 16.56 6.28 -21.54
CA ILE A 141 15.60 7.30 -22.00
C ILE A 141 15.74 8.61 -21.20
N ALA A 142 16.09 8.52 -19.91
CA ALA A 142 16.21 9.65 -19.00
C ALA A 142 17.29 9.37 -17.95
N LYS A 143 17.97 10.41 -17.47
CA LYS A 143 19.10 10.31 -16.53
C LYS A 143 18.67 10.33 -15.07
N ASN A 144 17.54 10.95 -14.78
CA ASN A 144 17.01 11.07 -13.43
C ASN A 144 15.46 11.07 -13.42
N TYR A 145 14.86 10.95 -12.23
CA TYR A 145 13.41 10.87 -12.09
C TYR A 145 12.68 12.14 -12.54
N GLU A 146 13.29 13.32 -12.38
CA GLU A 146 12.70 14.59 -12.82
C GLU A 146 12.60 14.64 -14.36
N GLU A 147 13.64 14.20 -15.06
CA GLU A 147 13.63 14.08 -16.52
C GLU A 147 12.63 13.03 -17.00
N MET A 148 12.50 11.90 -16.28
CA MET A 148 11.48 10.89 -16.58
C MET A 148 10.07 11.46 -16.50
N GLU A 149 9.75 12.17 -15.41
CA GLU A 149 8.44 12.80 -15.22
C GLU A 149 8.19 13.87 -16.28
N LYS A 150 9.19 14.72 -16.58
CA LYS A 150 9.10 15.74 -17.62
C LYS A 150 8.81 15.14 -18.99
N LEU A 151 9.51 14.09 -19.39
CA LEU A 151 9.28 13.39 -20.66
C LEU A 151 7.92 12.68 -20.69
N ALA A 152 7.55 11.98 -19.63
CA ALA A 152 6.23 11.33 -19.55
C ALA A 152 5.07 12.36 -19.61
N SER A 153 5.29 13.55 -19.05
CA SER A 153 4.31 14.65 -19.07
C SER A 153 4.26 15.43 -20.39
N SER A 154 5.25 15.28 -21.27
CA SER A 154 5.27 16.01 -22.55
C SER A 154 4.33 15.40 -23.60
N VAL A 155 3.79 14.21 -23.35
CA VAL A 155 2.78 13.54 -24.18
C VAL A 155 1.43 13.54 -23.49
N ASN A 156 0.35 13.76 -24.25
CA ASN A 156 -1.00 13.88 -23.71
C ASN A 156 -1.67 12.53 -23.38
N ASN A 157 -1.13 11.44 -23.93
CA ASN A 157 -1.65 10.08 -23.74
C ASN A 157 -0.53 9.05 -24.00
N ASN A 158 -0.84 7.77 -23.79
CA ASN A 158 0.09 6.67 -24.01
C ASN A 158 0.11 6.12 -25.45
N GLU A 159 -0.72 6.63 -26.36
CA GLU A 159 -0.93 6.12 -27.73
C GLU A 159 -1.16 4.59 -27.79
N LEU A 160 -1.87 4.04 -26.79
CA LEU A 160 -2.10 2.60 -26.60
C LEU A 160 -0.84 1.78 -26.34
N VAL A 161 0.28 2.43 -25.97
CA VAL A 161 1.44 1.76 -25.41
C VAL A 161 1.16 1.41 -23.95
N TYR A 162 1.30 0.14 -23.60
CA TYR A 162 1.19 -0.36 -22.23
C TYR A 162 2.50 -1.00 -21.82
N PHE A 163 2.91 -0.75 -20.59
CA PHE A 163 4.05 -1.41 -19.98
C PHE A 163 3.58 -2.15 -18.73
N VAL A 164 3.59 -3.48 -18.76
CA VAL A 164 3.38 -4.32 -17.56
C VAL A 164 4.75 -4.59 -16.94
N PRO A 165 5.10 -4.03 -15.77
CA PRO A 165 6.44 -4.12 -15.19
C PRO A 165 6.61 -5.40 -14.34
N ALA A 166 6.25 -6.56 -14.88
CA ALA A 166 6.42 -7.87 -14.23
C ALA A 166 7.89 -8.33 -14.26
N LEU A 167 8.83 -7.47 -13.84
CA LEU A 167 10.27 -7.73 -13.89
C LEU A 167 10.69 -8.92 -13.02
N THR A 168 9.92 -9.21 -11.97
CA THR A 168 10.11 -10.34 -11.04
C THR A 168 8.80 -11.15 -10.87
N GLY A 169 7.95 -11.18 -11.90
CA GLY A 169 6.60 -11.74 -11.80
C GLY A 169 5.54 -10.71 -11.42
N LEU A 170 4.30 -11.16 -11.27
CA LEU A 170 3.16 -10.37 -10.82
C LEU A 170 2.73 -10.80 -9.41
N GLY A 171 2.61 -9.83 -8.51
CA GLY A 171 2.01 -10.03 -7.19
C GLY A 171 0.48 -10.01 -7.24
N ALA A 172 -0.13 -9.53 -6.16
CA ALA A 172 -1.58 -9.36 -6.10
C ALA A 172 -2.12 -8.50 -7.26
N PRO A 173 -3.33 -8.78 -7.78
CA PRO A 173 -4.16 -9.95 -7.48
C PRO A 173 -3.81 -11.21 -8.32
N TYR A 174 -2.79 -11.15 -9.17
CA TYR A 174 -2.53 -12.16 -10.19
C TYR A 174 -1.74 -13.37 -9.70
N TRP A 175 -0.79 -13.16 -8.78
CA TRP A 175 0.07 -14.19 -8.18
C TRP A 175 0.74 -15.12 -9.21
N ASP A 176 1.33 -14.53 -10.24
CA ASP A 176 2.02 -15.25 -11.31
C ASP A 176 3.54 -14.99 -11.27
N PRO A 177 4.34 -15.88 -10.68
CA PRO A 177 5.81 -15.75 -10.67
C PRO A 177 6.46 -15.97 -12.05
N HIS A 178 5.72 -16.54 -13.01
CA HIS A 178 6.16 -16.81 -14.38
C HIS A 178 5.90 -15.64 -15.33
N ALA A 179 5.13 -14.63 -14.90
CA ALA A 179 4.91 -13.42 -15.68
C ALA A 179 6.22 -12.65 -15.93
N ARG A 180 6.36 -12.00 -17.08
CA ARG A 180 7.53 -11.17 -17.40
C ARG A 180 7.15 -9.81 -17.96
N GLY A 181 8.06 -8.85 -17.76
CA GLY A 181 7.85 -7.47 -18.20
C GLY A 181 7.60 -7.39 -19.71
N ILE A 182 6.53 -6.69 -20.11
CA ILE A 182 6.18 -6.50 -21.53
C ILE A 182 5.86 -5.03 -21.81
N ILE A 183 6.35 -4.53 -22.94
CA ILE A 183 5.90 -3.27 -23.56
C ILE A 183 5.15 -3.65 -24.84
N ILE A 184 3.88 -3.27 -24.93
CA ILE A 184 3.00 -3.63 -26.06
C ILE A 184 2.29 -2.41 -26.61
N GLY A 185 1.89 -2.45 -27.89
CA GLY A 185 1.19 -1.35 -28.57
C GLY A 185 2.11 -0.37 -29.30
N ILE A 186 3.38 -0.73 -29.51
CA ILE A 186 4.36 0.10 -30.22
C ILE A 186 3.95 0.31 -31.67
N THR A 187 3.98 1.57 -32.12
CA THR A 187 3.80 1.99 -33.51
C THR A 187 5.02 2.79 -33.98
N ARG A 188 5.03 3.22 -35.25
CA ARG A 188 6.12 4.07 -35.80
C ARG A 188 6.23 5.43 -35.09
N ASN A 189 5.17 5.89 -34.44
CA ASN A 189 5.13 7.18 -33.74
C ASN A 189 5.54 7.08 -32.27
N THR A 190 5.67 5.86 -31.74
CA THR A 190 6.04 5.65 -30.34
C THR A 190 7.43 6.21 -30.06
N THR A 191 7.55 6.91 -28.93
CA THR A 191 8.79 7.55 -28.47
C THR A 191 9.10 7.10 -27.05
N GLY A 192 10.30 7.41 -26.56
CA GLY A 192 10.66 7.17 -25.15
C GLY A 192 9.69 7.83 -24.16
N ALA A 193 9.11 8.98 -24.50
CA ALA A 193 8.10 9.65 -23.69
C ALA A 193 6.84 8.79 -23.50
N HIS A 194 6.37 8.12 -24.56
CA HIS A 194 5.22 7.21 -24.49
C HIS A 194 5.52 5.97 -23.62
N ILE A 195 6.73 5.43 -23.69
CA ILE A 195 7.15 4.30 -22.85
C ILE A 195 7.19 4.70 -21.37
N LEU A 196 7.76 5.88 -21.06
CA LEU A 196 7.78 6.40 -19.69
C LEU A 196 6.37 6.72 -19.19
N ARG A 197 5.51 7.33 -20.02
CA ARG A 197 4.09 7.54 -19.71
C ARG A 197 3.39 6.23 -19.36
N ALA A 198 3.55 5.20 -20.20
CA ALA A 198 2.97 3.88 -19.97
C ALA A 198 3.48 3.23 -18.67
N LEU A 199 4.76 3.45 -18.32
CA LEU A 199 5.32 2.99 -17.06
C LEU A 199 4.67 3.68 -15.84
N PHE A 200 4.51 5.00 -15.87
CA PHE A 200 3.81 5.71 -14.78
C PHE A 200 2.34 5.30 -14.69
N GLU A 201 1.66 5.13 -15.82
CA GLU A 201 0.27 4.65 -15.86
C GLU A 201 0.15 3.22 -15.32
N SER A 202 1.14 2.35 -15.54
CA SER A 202 1.17 0.99 -14.98
C SER A 202 1.10 0.96 -13.45
N ILE A 203 1.66 1.97 -12.78
CA ILE A 203 1.56 2.10 -11.31
C ILE A 203 0.10 2.35 -10.93
N ALA A 204 -0.58 3.25 -11.64
CA ALA A 204 -1.97 3.56 -11.38
C ALA A 204 -2.91 2.40 -11.71
N PHE A 205 -2.64 1.66 -12.79
CA PHE A 205 -3.41 0.47 -13.15
C PHE A 205 -3.25 -0.66 -12.13
N GLN A 206 -2.02 -0.93 -11.66
CA GLN A 206 -1.78 -1.93 -10.62
C GLN A 206 -2.44 -1.52 -9.29
N THR A 207 -2.41 -0.23 -8.93
CA THR A 207 -3.18 0.26 -7.76
C THR A 207 -4.68 0.01 -7.97
N LYS A 208 -5.22 0.29 -9.16
CA LYS A 208 -6.64 0.05 -9.47
C LYS A 208 -7.02 -1.43 -9.37
N ASP A 209 -6.17 -2.34 -9.84
CA ASP A 209 -6.40 -3.80 -9.73
C ASP A 209 -6.66 -4.22 -8.27
N ILE A 210 -5.89 -3.67 -7.32
CA ILE A 210 -6.04 -3.96 -5.90
C ILE A 210 -7.28 -3.27 -5.30
N ILE A 211 -7.50 -2.00 -5.59
CA ILE A 211 -8.64 -1.24 -5.05
C ILE A 211 -9.97 -1.82 -5.53
N ASP A 212 -10.07 -2.19 -6.81
CA ASP A 212 -11.28 -2.83 -7.35
C ASP A 212 -11.58 -4.15 -6.62
N LEU A 213 -10.55 -4.95 -6.33
CA LEU A 213 -10.70 -6.20 -5.57
C LEU A 213 -11.14 -5.95 -4.12
N MET A 214 -10.52 -4.98 -3.43
CA MET A 214 -10.90 -4.61 -2.06
C MET A 214 -12.35 -4.09 -1.97
N GLN A 215 -12.81 -3.30 -2.95
CA GLN A 215 -14.19 -2.81 -2.99
C GLN A 215 -15.19 -3.95 -3.15
N SER A 216 -14.84 -4.99 -3.93
CA SER A 216 -15.74 -6.13 -4.19
C SER A 216 -16.09 -6.91 -2.93
N ILE A 217 -15.20 -6.97 -1.93
CA ILE A 217 -15.40 -7.69 -0.67
C ILE A 217 -15.98 -6.81 0.44
N VAL A 218 -15.61 -5.52 0.50
CA VAL A 218 -16.18 -4.60 1.49
C VAL A 218 -17.60 -4.18 1.12
N GLY A 219 -17.97 -4.21 -0.16
CA GLY A 219 -19.29 -3.77 -0.62
C GLY A 219 -19.49 -2.25 -0.53
N LYS A 220 -18.40 -1.50 -0.32
CA LYS A 220 -18.38 -0.03 -0.27
C LYS A 220 -17.45 0.49 -1.35
N LYS A 221 -17.89 1.56 -2.01
CA LYS A 221 -17.06 2.29 -2.96
C LYS A 221 -16.04 3.12 -2.20
N VAL A 222 -14.78 3.04 -2.61
CA VAL A 222 -13.72 3.94 -2.14
C VAL A 222 -13.89 5.27 -2.86
N GLU A 223 -14.08 6.35 -2.11
CA GLU A 223 -14.24 7.70 -2.68
C GLU A 223 -12.92 8.49 -2.71
N GLU A 224 -12.00 8.12 -1.84
CA GLU A 224 -10.69 8.75 -1.73
C GLU A 224 -9.61 7.76 -1.29
N LEU A 225 -8.41 7.98 -1.80
CA LEU A 225 -7.21 7.24 -1.45
C LEU A 225 -6.19 8.18 -0.83
N LYS A 226 -5.78 7.89 0.41
CA LYS A 226 -4.71 8.62 1.08
C LYS A 226 -3.37 8.02 0.66
N VAL A 227 -2.41 8.86 0.28
CA VAL A 227 -1.14 8.38 -0.28
C VAL A 227 0.05 8.91 0.51
N ASP A 228 1.08 8.08 0.63
CA ASP A 228 2.36 8.44 1.23
C ASP A 228 3.51 7.68 0.54
N GLY A 229 4.75 7.94 0.96
CA GLY A 229 5.96 7.39 0.34
C GLY A 229 6.61 8.32 -0.69
N GLY A 230 7.85 7.98 -1.08
CA GLY A 230 8.72 8.86 -1.85
C GLY A 230 8.16 9.26 -3.22
N SER A 231 7.44 8.37 -3.89
CA SER A 231 6.89 8.64 -5.23
C SER A 231 5.72 9.61 -5.23
N THR A 232 5.08 9.90 -4.08
CA THR A 232 3.94 10.84 -4.01
C THR A 232 4.36 12.31 -4.13
N LYS A 233 5.66 12.59 -4.18
CA LYS A 233 6.20 13.89 -4.57
C LYS A 233 5.87 14.25 -6.03
N SER A 234 5.67 13.23 -6.88
CA SER A 234 5.30 13.39 -8.28
C SER A 234 3.83 13.77 -8.43
N ASN A 235 3.55 15.05 -8.71
CA ASN A 235 2.19 15.51 -8.99
C ASN A 235 1.62 14.82 -10.25
N PHE A 236 2.50 14.49 -11.20
CA PHE A 236 2.12 13.74 -12.40
C PHE A 236 1.58 12.35 -12.07
N LEU A 237 2.29 11.57 -11.25
CA LEU A 237 1.83 10.25 -10.82
C LEU A 237 0.52 10.36 -10.02
N LEU A 238 0.40 11.33 -9.13
CA LEU A 238 -0.83 11.50 -8.32
C LEU A 238 -2.04 11.90 -9.18
N GLN A 239 -1.84 12.69 -10.22
CA GLN A 239 -2.90 12.98 -11.18
C GLN A 239 -3.29 11.73 -12.00
N LEU A 240 -2.31 10.94 -12.45
CA LEU A 240 -2.57 9.66 -13.13
C LEU A 240 -3.37 8.69 -12.25
N LEU A 241 -3.03 8.61 -10.96
CA LEU A 241 -3.80 7.83 -9.98
C LEU A 241 -5.25 8.30 -9.90
N ALA A 242 -5.48 9.61 -9.76
CA ALA A 242 -6.84 10.16 -9.71
C ALA A 242 -7.61 9.86 -11.00
N ASP A 243 -6.97 10.03 -12.16
CA ASP A 243 -7.56 9.82 -13.47
C ASP A 243 -7.95 8.36 -13.71
N ILE A 244 -7.04 7.42 -13.40
CA ILE A 244 -7.24 5.99 -13.66
C ILE A 244 -8.15 5.33 -12.61
N LEU A 245 -7.98 5.62 -11.32
CA LEU A 245 -8.84 5.05 -10.28
C LEU A 245 -10.24 5.68 -10.32
N GLY A 246 -10.33 6.96 -10.71
CA GLY A 246 -11.60 7.68 -10.72
C GLY A 246 -12.08 8.16 -9.38
N ILE A 247 -11.14 8.35 -8.44
CA ILE A 247 -11.39 8.74 -7.05
C ILE A 247 -10.45 9.90 -6.68
N LYS A 248 -10.73 10.56 -5.55
CA LYS A 248 -9.89 11.65 -5.05
C LYS A 248 -8.59 11.09 -4.47
N ILE A 249 -7.44 11.66 -4.80
CA ILE A 249 -6.15 11.29 -4.21
C ILE A 249 -5.73 12.38 -3.22
N LEU A 250 -5.41 11.98 -1.99
CA LEU A 250 -5.06 12.89 -0.89
C LEU A 250 -3.60 12.72 -0.50
N ARG A 251 -2.78 13.76 -0.70
CA ARG A 251 -1.42 13.81 -0.17
C ARG A 251 -1.41 14.58 1.16
N PRO A 252 -1.00 13.96 2.28
CA PRO A 252 -0.94 14.62 3.57
C PRO A 252 0.24 15.60 3.64
N LYS A 253 0.18 16.58 4.56
CA LYS A 253 1.31 17.46 4.87
C LYS A 253 2.51 16.71 5.44
N ASN A 254 2.25 15.75 6.32
CA ASN A 254 3.28 14.86 6.84
C ASN A 254 3.28 13.55 6.02
N THR A 255 4.39 13.29 5.33
CA THR A 255 4.56 12.08 4.51
C THR A 255 5.20 10.91 5.27
N GLU A 256 5.71 11.14 6.49
CA GLU A 256 6.24 10.13 7.40
C GLU A 256 5.11 9.49 8.24
N THR A 257 4.12 8.93 7.54
CA THR A 257 2.87 8.44 8.16
C THR A 257 3.08 7.21 9.04
N THR A 258 4.09 6.38 8.74
CA THR A 258 4.50 5.24 9.56
C THR A 258 4.89 5.66 10.97
N SER A 259 5.90 6.54 11.08
CA SER A 259 6.38 7.04 12.38
C SER A 259 5.27 7.81 13.11
N MET A 260 4.47 8.56 12.36
CA MET A 260 3.34 9.31 12.92
C MET A 260 2.26 8.38 13.49
N GLY A 261 1.95 7.25 12.84
CA GLY A 261 1.00 6.27 13.36
C GLY A 261 1.48 5.60 14.65
N ALA A 262 2.74 5.19 14.71
CA ALA A 262 3.35 4.64 15.93
C ALA A 262 3.32 5.67 17.09
N ALA A 263 3.64 6.94 16.79
CA ALA A 263 3.58 8.03 17.77
C ALA A 263 2.15 8.32 18.25
N PHE A 264 1.17 8.31 17.34
CA PHE A 264 -0.24 8.48 17.70
C PHE A 264 -0.74 7.35 18.60
N LEU A 265 -0.39 6.10 18.32
CA LEU A 265 -0.73 4.97 19.20
C LEU A 265 -0.06 5.10 20.57
N ALA A 266 1.23 5.44 20.62
CA ALA A 266 1.94 5.65 21.89
C ALA A 266 1.29 6.74 22.73
N GLY A 267 0.91 7.86 22.08
CA GLY A 267 0.22 8.98 22.70
C GLY A 267 -1.20 8.64 23.15
N LEU A 268 -1.93 7.80 22.42
CA LEU A 268 -3.25 7.28 22.85
C LEU A 268 -3.14 6.42 24.11
N THR A 269 -2.09 5.62 24.21
CA THR A 269 -1.86 4.75 25.38
C THR A 269 -1.64 5.54 26.66
N VAL A 270 -0.96 6.70 26.57
CA VAL A 270 -0.65 7.56 27.72
C VAL A 270 -1.61 8.77 27.86
N ASP A 271 -2.77 8.69 27.18
CA ASP A 271 -3.81 9.73 27.15
C ASP A 271 -3.32 11.14 26.75
N LEU A 272 -2.24 11.23 25.96
CA LEU A 272 -1.76 12.49 25.36
C LEU A 272 -2.73 13.00 24.29
N TRP A 273 -3.35 12.08 23.54
CA TRP A 273 -4.37 12.37 22.54
C TRP A 273 -5.55 11.40 22.66
N LYS A 274 -6.71 11.84 22.22
CA LYS A 274 -7.86 11.00 21.86
C LYS A 274 -7.90 10.80 20.35
N LEU A 275 -8.65 9.80 19.87
CA LEU A 275 -8.81 9.56 18.43
C LEU A 275 -9.29 10.79 17.65
N ASN A 276 -10.16 11.61 18.24
CA ASN A 276 -10.65 12.84 17.62
C ASN A 276 -9.54 13.91 17.52
N ASP A 277 -8.65 13.99 18.50
CA ASP A 277 -7.51 14.92 18.46
C ASP A 277 -6.57 14.54 17.32
N ILE A 278 -6.29 13.23 17.16
CA ILE A 278 -5.47 12.71 16.06
C ILE A 278 -6.08 13.02 14.69
N LYS A 279 -7.39 12.82 14.53
CA LYS A 279 -8.09 13.20 13.29
C LYS A 279 -7.92 14.68 12.96
N ALA A 280 -7.92 15.56 13.97
CA ALA A 280 -7.74 17.00 13.78
C ALA A 280 -6.29 17.40 13.47
N LEU A 281 -5.31 16.60 13.87
CA LEU A 281 -3.89 16.82 13.54
C LEU A 281 -3.56 16.43 12.09
N TRP A 282 -4.27 15.44 11.53
CA TRP A 282 -4.09 15.05 10.14
C TRP A 282 -4.63 16.13 9.20
N SER A 283 -3.80 16.55 8.25
CA SER A 283 -4.16 17.57 7.28
C SER A 283 -3.61 17.28 5.90
N VAL A 284 -4.42 17.64 4.90
CA VAL A 284 -4.08 17.51 3.49
C VAL A 284 -3.16 18.65 3.08
N ASP A 285 -2.07 18.32 2.38
CA ASP A 285 -1.23 19.28 1.65
C ASP A 285 -1.91 19.67 0.33
N THR A 286 -2.20 18.64 -0.47
CA THR A 286 -2.85 18.81 -1.76
C THR A 286 -3.72 17.60 -2.10
N TYR A 287 -4.67 17.80 -3.01
CA TYR A 287 -5.54 16.75 -3.51
C TYR A 287 -5.63 16.78 -5.03
N PHE A 288 -5.89 15.62 -5.62
CA PHE A 288 -6.04 15.45 -7.06
C PHE A 288 -7.42 14.87 -7.36
N LEU A 289 -8.13 15.50 -8.29
CA LEU A 289 -9.43 15.05 -8.76
C LEU A 289 -9.29 14.41 -10.15
N PRO A 290 -10.11 13.40 -10.48
CA PRO A 290 -10.12 12.80 -11.81
C PRO A 290 -10.47 13.86 -12.87
N LYS A 291 -9.66 13.92 -13.93
CA LYS A 291 -9.81 14.85 -15.07
C LYS A 291 -10.23 14.17 -16.37
N ILE A 292 -10.24 12.84 -16.40
CA ILE A 292 -10.69 12.06 -17.56
C ILE A 292 -12.09 11.49 -17.36
N GLU A 293 -12.84 11.41 -18.45
CA GLU A 293 -14.17 10.81 -18.51
C GLU A 293 -14.15 9.32 -18.16
N SER A 294 -15.26 8.82 -17.60
CA SER A 294 -15.39 7.42 -17.18
C SER A 294 -15.22 6.44 -18.34
N GLU A 295 -15.78 6.73 -19.52
CA GLU A 295 -15.67 5.85 -20.69
C GLU A 295 -14.22 5.67 -21.13
N LYS A 296 -13.44 6.78 -21.17
CA LYS A 296 -12.02 6.75 -21.49
C LYS A 296 -11.23 5.96 -20.45
N ARG A 297 -11.52 6.14 -19.16
CA ARG A 297 -10.90 5.41 -18.05
C ARG A 297 -11.12 3.90 -18.18
N GLU A 298 -12.37 3.48 -18.40
CA GLU A 298 -12.73 2.07 -18.57
C GLU A 298 -12.06 1.47 -19.80
N PHE A 299 -12.03 2.20 -20.92
CA PHE A 299 -11.33 1.75 -22.12
C PHE A 299 -9.83 1.52 -21.87
N LEU A 300 -9.15 2.48 -21.22
CA LEU A 300 -7.73 2.35 -20.87
C LEU A 300 -7.48 1.16 -19.95
N TYR A 301 -8.31 0.99 -18.92
CA TYR A 301 -8.17 -0.12 -17.98
C TYR A 301 -8.44 -1.48 -18.63
N ASN A 302 -9.44 -1.58 -19.51
CA ASN A 302 -9.69 -2.83 -20.25
C ASN A 302 -8.49 -3.23 -21.11
N LYS A 303 -7.82 -2.26 -21.75
CA LYS A 303 -6.57 -2.50 -22.49
C LYS A 303 -5.40 -2.86 -21.58
N TRP A 304 -5.31 -2.28 -20.39
CA TRP A 304 -4.36 -2.72 -19.37
C TRP A 304 -4.54 -4.20 -19.01
N LYS A 305 -5.77 -4.64 -18.71
CA LYS A 305 -6.04 -6.06 -18.39
C LYS A 305 -5.63 -6.99 -19.53
N GLU A 306 -5.83 -6.57 -20.77
CA GLU A 306 -5.36 -7.28 -21.96
C GLU A 306 -3.83 -7.35 -22.06
N ALA A 307 -3.12 -6.28 -21.72
CA ALA A 307 -1.66 -6.29 -21.65
C ALA A 307 -1.15 -7.22 -20.54
N VAL A 308 -1.78 -7.21 -19.37
CA VAL A 308 -1.42 -8.11 -18.26
C VAL A 308 -1.58 -9.57 -18.66
N LYS A 309 -2.70 -9.97 -19.26
CA LYS A 309 -2.89 -11.35 -19.75
C LYS A 309 -1.78 -11.82 -20.69
N ARG A 310 -1.24 -10.93 -21.51
CA ARG A 310 -0.14 -11.23 -22.45
C ARG A 310 1.23 -11.32 -21.77
N SER A 311 1.37 -10.80 -20.56
CA SER A 311 2.59 -10.88 -19.76
C SER A 311 2.69 -12.17 -18.93
N MET A 312 1.55 -12.82 -18.66
CA MET A 312 1.43 -13.97 -17.77
C MET A 312 1.94 -15.27 -18.41
N SER A 313 2.38 -16.21 -17.57
CA SER A 313 2.84 -17.54 -17.96
C SER A 313 3.87 -17.52 -19.10
N TRP A 314 4.81 -16.58 -19.03
CA TRP A 314 5.81 -16.38 -20.07
C TRP A 314 6.96 -17.39 -19.99
N ILE A 315 7.32 -17.82 -18.78
CA ILE A 315 8.37 -18.83 -18.50
C ILE A 315 7.77 -20.16 -18.09
#